data_AF-A0A1V5DZ16-F1
#
_entry.id   AF-A0A1V5DZ16-F1
#
_cell.length_a   1.000
_cell.length_b   1.000
_cell.length_c   1.000
_cell.angle_alpha   90.00
_cell.angle_beta   90.00
_cell.angle_gamma   90.00
#
_symmetry.space_group_name_H-M   'P 1'
#
loop_
_entity.id
_entity.type
_entity.pdbx_description
1 polymer ?
#
loop_
_entity_poly.entity_id
_entity_poly.type
_entity_poly.pdbx_seq_one_letter_code
_entity_poly.pdbx_strand_id
1 'polypeptide(L)'
;MKCIYCLQKDNSKFKNREHVLPQSFGKFRNNLVLNGIVCDDCNEFFGKNLEVALARDTYEGSVARYKFGIKPVKEFKFFGKNSQIITKIEDGALKGAYAYREYDKNSGKIVIKPVPQVGFLKSGTEEYDFFPLDKIPSAKFFDNKRYCIGTEKGFAVLGCDQESANKALQDKGYFLMGEAARESITPGQSRMFGRIDQTIMRAVAKIGFNYLASQEGPDFVLRSDFDSIRKYIRYGESLSHSEPFISKEAITPDEKIDGYRRLGHVILINRMPNSSAIYAFVSLFNLATYSFCLTENISDSRDVIVGHLFRISDGEIEKFNLRRSRGDEQ
;
A
#
# COMPACT_ATOMS: atom_id res chain seq x y z
N MET A 1 28.35 -17.62 0.37
CA MET A 1 27.36 -16.54 0.43
C MET A 1 26.45 -16.77 1.62
N LYS A 2 26.15 -15.72 2.38
CA LYS A 2 25.26 -15.74 3.55
C LYS A 2 24.11 -14.78 3.26
N CYS A 3 22.87 -15.24 3.40
CA CYS A 3 21.71 -14.40 3.10
C CYS A 3 21.53 -13.35 4.19
N ILE A 4 21.32 -12.07 3.81
CA ILE A 4 21.13 -10.97 4.78
C ILE A 4 19.85 -11.08 5.61
N TYR A 5 18.89 -11.90 5.18
CA TYR A 5 17.59 -12.08 5.83
C TYR A 5 17.54 -13.32 6.72
N CYS A 6 17.74 -14.51 6.15
CA CYS A 6 17.63 -15.76 6.90
C CYS A 6 18.95 -16.22 7.55
N LEU A 7 20.06 -15.52 7.27
CA LEU A 7 21.41 -15.82 7.77
C LEU A 7 21.96 -17.21 7.39
N GLN A 8 21.24 -17.98 6.57
CA GLN A 8 21.66 -19.27 6.06
C GLN A 8 22.82 -19.10 5.07
N LYS A 9 23.76 -20.05 5.13
CA LYS A 9 24.92 -20.14 4.24
C LYS A 9 24.70 -21.27 3.24
N ASP A 10 24.38 -20.93 2.00
CA ASP A 10 24.18 -21.91 0.93
C ASP A 10 24.39 -21.25 -0.43
N ASN A 11 25.53 -21.50 -1.07
CA ASN A 11 25.86 -20.91 -2.38
C ASN A 11 24.89 -21.32 -3.49
N SER A 12 24.22 -22.47 -3.36
CA SER A 12 23.31 -22.97 -4.40
C SER A 12 22.01 -22.17 -4.51
N LYS A 13 21.72 -21.32 -3.51
CA LYS A 13 20.49 -20.53 -3.39
C LYS A 13 20.66 -19.05 -3.74
N PHE A 14 21.66 -18.67 -4.53
CA PHE A 14 21.89 -17.28 -4.95
C PHE A 14 21.91 -17.15 -6.47
N LYS A 15 20.91 -17.74 -7.13
CA LYS A 15 20.82 -17.74 -8.60
C LYS A 15 20.19 -16.47 -9.14
N ASN A 16 19.25 -15.88 -8.38
CA ASN A 16 18.52 -14.68 -8.80
C ASN A 16 19.10 -13.41 -8.18
N ARG A 17 18.92 -12.30 -8.88
CA ARG A 17 19.14 -10.96 -8.34
C ARG A 17 17.88 -10.45 -7.64
N GLU A 18 18.07 -9.80 -6.51
CA GLU A 18 17.00 -9.12 -5.78
C GLU A 18 17.00 -7.63 -6.16
N HIS A 19 15.83 -7.02 -6.32
CA HIS A 19 15.75 -5.59 -6.60
C HIS A 19 15.60 -4.80 -5.31
N VAL A 20 16.25 -3.64 -5.21
CA VAL A 20 16.03 -2.73 -4.09
C VAL A 20 14.58 -2.23 -4.12
N LEU A 21 14.20 -1.59 -5.23
CA LEU A 21 12.84 -1.17 -5.52
C LEU A 21 12.15 -2.25 -6.40
N PRO A 22 11.00 -2.80 -5.99
CA PRO A 22 10.33 -3.83 -6.77
C PRO A 22 9.99 -3.33 -8.18
N GLN A 23 10.21 -4.17 -9.19
CA GLN A 23 9.95 -3.80 -10.59
C GLN A 23 8.47 -3.49 -10.88
N SER A 24 7.56 -3.86 -9.98
CA SER A 24 6.17 -3.41 -10.04
C SER A 24 6.09 -1.88 -10.04
N PHE A 25 6.97 -1.18 -9.31
CA PHE A 25 6.98 0.28 -9.17
C PHE A 25 7.79 1.02 -10.23
N GLY A 26 8.47 0.31 -11.13
CA GLY A 26 9.16 0.90 -12.27
C GLY A 26 10.38 0.09 -12.68
N LYS A 27 10.85 0.36 -13.89
CA LYS A 27 12.15 -0.13 -14.38
C LYS A 27 13.02 1.10 -14.63
N PHE A 28 14.15 1.15 -13.92
CA PHE A 28 15.06 2.28 -13.96
C PHE A 28 16.36 1.87 -14.65
N ARG A 29 17.04 2.82 -15.29
CA ARG A 29 18.37 2.64 -15.87
C ARG A 29 19.37 2.47 -14.73
N ASN A 30 20.33 1.57 -14.91
CA ASN A 30 21.31 1.21 -13.88
C ASN A 30 20.65 0.89 -12.53
N ASN A 31 19.55 0.12 -12.58
CA ASN A 31 18.73 -0.15 -11.41
C ASN A 31 19.54 -0.75 -10.26
N LEU A 32 19.19 -0.37 -9.03
CA LEU A 32 19.85 -0.90 -7.84
C LEU A 32 19.36 -2.33 -7.57
N VAL A 33 20.28 -3.28 -7.65
CA VAL A 33 20.05 -4.71 -7.45
C VAL A 33 21.07 -5.29 -6.49
N LEU A 34 20.68 -6.33 -5.78
CA LEU A 34 21.52 -7.10 -4.88
C LEU A 34 21.81 -8.47 -5.53
N ASN A 35 23.08 -8.69 -5.89
CA ASN A 35 23.55 -9.93 -6.52
C ASN A 35 24.33 -10.75 -5.49
N GLY A 36 23.90 -11.99 -5.21
CA GLY A 36 24.62 -12.86 -4.25
C GLY A 36 24.46 -12.48 -2.77
N ILE A 37 23.48 -11.62 -2.44
CA ILE A 37 23.27 -11.07 -1.09
C ILE A 37 21.97 -11.61 -0.45
N VAL A 38 20.93 -11.80 -1.25
CA VAL A 38 19.62 -12.35 -0.84
C VAL A 38 19.44 -13.71 -1.49
N CYS A 39 19.10 -14.73 -0.72
CA CYS A 39 18.86 -16.06 -1.27
C CYS A 39 17.51 -16.16 -2.00
N ASP A 40 17.42 -17.11 -2.92
CA ASP A 40 16.26 -17.37 -3.77
C ASP A 40 14.98 -17.58 -2.93
N ASP A 41 15.07 -18.34 -1.83
CA ASP A 41 13.92 -18.59 -0.93
C ASP A 41 13.37 -17.30 -0.30
N CYS A 42 14.25 -16.37 0.10
CA CYS A 42 13.83 -15.10 0.68
C CYS A 42 13.26 -14.15 -0.39
N ASN A 43 13.93 -14.06 -1.54
CA ASN A 43 13.48 -13.28 -2.69
C ASN A 43 12.08 -13.73 -3.14
N GLU A 44 11.89 -15.04 -3.33
CA GLU A 44 10.59 -15.62 -3.70
C GLU A 44 9.52 -15.36 -2.64
N PHE A 45 9.86 -15.50 -1.35
CA PHE A 45 8.95 -15.16 -0.26
C PHE A 45 8.49 -13.70 -0.34
N PHE A 46 9.40 -12.74 -0.53
CA PHE A 46 9.06 -11.32 -0.63
C PHE A 46 8.15 -11.04 -1.83
N GLY A 47 8.51 -11.57 -3.00
CA GLY A 47 7.72 -11.43 -4.21
C GLY A 47 6.29 -11.95 -4.02
N LYS A 48 6.12 -13.14 -3.44
CA LYS A 48 4.80 -13.79 -3.29
C LYS A 48 3.95 -13.21 -2.16
N ASN A 49 4.56 -12.82 -1.04
CA ASN A 49 3.82 -12.54 0.20
C ASN A 49 3.81 -11.06 0.57
N LEU A 50 4.80 -10.27 0.18
CA LEU A 50 4.91 -8.86 0.57
C LEU A 50 4.68 -7.92 -0.62
N GLU A 51 5.45 -8.10 -1.70
CA GLU A 51 5.47 -7.15 -2.81
C GLU A 51 4.17 -7.19 -3.63
N VAL A 52 3.51 -8.35 -3.74
CA VAL A 52 2.21 -8.46 -4.40
C VAL A 52 1.14 -7.68 -3.64
N ALA A 53 1.16 -7.69 -2.30
CA ALA A 53 0.25 -6.89 -1.48
C ALA A 53 0.54 -5.40 -1.68
N LEU A 54 1.80 -4.98 -1.55
CA LEU A 54 2.23 -3.61 -1.81
C LEU A 54 1.85 -3.14 -3.23
N ALA A 55 1.93 -4.00 -4.23
CA ALA A 55 1.65 -3.66 -5.62
C ALA A 55 0.16 -3.62 -5.98
N ARG A 56 -0.73 -4.29 -5.23
CA ARG A 56 -2.14 -4.47 -5.61
C ARG A 56 -3.15 -3.98 -4.57
N ASP A 57 -2.71 -3.70 -3.35
CA ASP A 57 -3.56 -3.37 -2.20
C ASP A 57 -3.15 -2.07 -1.47
N THR A 58 -2.42 -1.21 -2.16
CA THR A 58 -2.06 0.15 -1.68
C THR A 58 -2.43 1.19 -2.73
N TYR A 59 -2.54 2.46 -2.35
CA TYR A 59 -2.83 3.52 -3.31
C TYR A 59 -1.68 3.63 -4.32
N GLU A 60 -0.44 3.54 -3.84
CA GLU A 60 0.78 3.55 -4.62
C GLU A 60 0.79 2.39 -5.63
N GLY A 61 0.40 1.20 -5.19
CA GLY A 61 0.36 0.00 -6.02
C GLY A 61 -0.81 -0.05 -7.00
N SER A 62 -2.03 0.12 -6.50
CA SER A 62 -3.26 -0.11 -7.26
C SER A 62 -3.73 1.12 -8.03
N VAL A 63 -3.30 2.33 -7.67
CA VAL A 63 -3.73 3.57 -8.36
C VAL A 63 -2.56 4.26 -9.03
N ALA A 64 -1.52 4.62 -8.27
CA ALA A 64 -0.46 5.48 -8.76
C ALA A 64 0.33 4.84 -9.92
N ARG A 65 0.63 3.53 -9.86
CA ARG A 65 1.32 2.81 -10.96
C ARG A 65 0.63 2.94 -12.32
N TYR A 66 -0.69 2.98 -12.35
CA TYR A 66 -1.44 3.10 -13.60
C TYR A 66 -1.67 4.57 -13.97
N LYS A 67 -1.96 5.42 -12.97
CA LYS A 67 -2.12 6.87 -13.15
C LYS A 67 -0.86 7.51 -13.76
N PHE A 68 0.32 7.06 -13.33
CA PHE A 68 1.61 7.59 -13.78
C PHE A 68 2.28 6.75 -14.87
N GLY A 69 1.56 5.81 -15.50
CA GLY A 69 2.05 5.09 -16.69
C GLY A 69 3.14 4.04 -16.43
N ILE A 70 3.45 3.70 -15.17
CA ILE A 70 4.40 2.62 -14.83
C ILE A 70 3.90 1.24 -15.30
N LYS A 71 2.58 1.04 -15.28
CA LYS A 71 1.96 -0.18 -15.77
C LYS A 71 0.85 0.13 -16.76
N PRO A 72 0.74 -0.65 -17.85
CA PRO A 72 -0.36 -0.48 -18.78
C PRO A 72 -1.67 -0.89 -18.11
N VAL A 73 -2.74 -0.15 -18.39
CA VAL A 73 -4.06 -0.37 -17.78
C VAL A 73 -4.59 -1.79 -17.98
N LYS A 74 -4.29 -2.44 -19.11
CA LYS A 74 -4.66 -3.84 -19.38
C LYS A 74 -4.01 -4.87 -18.43
N GLU A 75 -2.92 -4.51 -17.75
CA GLU A 75 -2.27 -5.36 -16.75
C GLU A 75 -2.85 -5.14 -15.34
N PHE A 76 -3.87 -4.29 -15.20
CA PHE A 76 -4.46 -3.99 -13.91
C PHE A 76 -4.99 -5.25 -13.23
N LYS A 77 -4.42 -5.53 -12.06
CA LYS A 77 -4.81 -6.61 -11.17
C LYS A 77 -5.07 -6.05 -9.79
N PHE A 78 -6.18 -6.44 -9.21
CA PHE A 78 -6.68 -5.99 -7.93
C PHE A 78 -7.22 -7.21 -7.16
N PHE A 79 -7.25 -7.15 -5.83
CA PHE A 79 -7.74 -8.26 -5.00
C PHE A 79 -9.27 -8.37 -4.95
N GLY A 80 -9.99 -7.49 -5.64
CA GLY A 80 -11.44 -7.47 -5.68
C GLY A 80 -12.00 -7.30 -4.26
N LYS A 81 -12.92 -8.19 -3.88
CA LYS A 81 -13.52 -8.24 -2.55
C LYS A 81 -12.54 -8.48 -1.39
N ASN A 82 -11.35 -9.03 -1.67
CA ASN A 82 -10.33 -9.32 -0.64
C ASN A 82 -9.35 -8.15 -0.44
N SER A 83 -9.57 -7.04 -1.15
CA SER A 83 -8.75 -5.84 -1.03
C SER A 83 -8.98 -5.13 0.31
N GLN A 84 -7.90 -4.64 0.91
CA GLN A 84 -7.94 -3.69 2.02
C GLN A 84 -8.24 -2.26 1.56
N ILE A 85 -8.11 -1.98 0.27
CA ILE A 85 -8.60 -0.75 -0.35
C ILE A 85 -10.08 -0.86 -0.70
N ILE A 86 -10.86 0.08 -0.19
CA ILE A 86 -12.28 0.25 -0.50
C ILE A 86 -12.52 1.70 -0.93
N THR A 87 -13.28 1.88 -1.99
CA THR A 87 -13.75 3.21 -2.44
C THR A 87 -15.15 3.44 -1.89
N LYS A 88 -15.42 4.62 -1.32
CA LYS A 88 -16.75 5.07 -0.95
C LYS A 88 -17.19 6.20 -1.87
N ILE A 89 -18.39 6.13 -2.39
CA ILE A 89 -18.98 7.19 -3.23
C ILE A 89 -19.43 8.35 -2.33
N GLU A 90 -19.10 9.59 -2.69
CA GLU A 90 -19.37 10.78 -1.86
C GLU A 90 -20.52 11.65 -2.40
N ASP A 91 -20.97 11.42 -3.65
CA ASP A 91 -22.03 12.19 -4.31
C ASP A 91 -22.99 11.32 -5.14
N GLY A 92 -24.06 11.94 -5.64
CA GLY A 92 -25.08 11.29 -6.46
C GLY A 92 -26.03 10.37 -5.69
N ALA A 93 -26.88 9.65 -6.44
CA ALA A 93 -27.88 8.72 -5.90
C ALA A 93 -27.25 7.55 -5.11
N LEU A 94 -26.00 7.21 -5.43
CA LEU A 94 -25.23 6.16 -4.78
C LEU A 94 -24.29 6.65 -3.67
N LYS A 95 -24.48 7.89 -3.19
CA LYS A 95 -23.69 8.42 -2.08
C LYS A 95 -23.71 7.46 -0.90
N GLY A 96 -22.53 7.12 -0.39
CA GLY A 96 -22.33 6.18 0.70
C GLY A 96 -22.06 4.73 0.27
N ALA A 97 -22.30 4.37 -0.99
CA ALA A 97 -22.03 3.03 -1.51
C ALA A 97 -20.54 2.71 -1.56
N TYR A 98 -20.20 1.44 -1.34
CA TYR A 98 -18.85 0.92 -1.42
C TYR A 98 -18.55 0.34 -2.80
N ALA A 99 -17.34 0.54 -3.28
CA ALA A 99 -16.93 0.14 -4.61
C ALA A 99 -15.46 -0.27 -4.64
N TYR A 100 -15.10 -1.01 -5.68
CA TYR A 100 -13.73 -1.40 -5.98
C TYR A 100 -13.39 -1.08 -7.43
N ARG A 101 -12.10 -1.15 -7.75
CA ARG A 101 -11.59 -0.89 -9.11
C ARG A 101 -11.40 -2.19 -9.85
N GLU A 102 -11.78 -2.20 -11.13
CA GLU A 102 -11.55 -3.32 -12.03
C GLU A 102 -11.14 -2.82 -13.41
N TYR A 103 -10.34 -3.62 -14.12
CA TYR A 103 -10.15 -3.42 -15.54
C TYR A 103 -11.37 -3.88 -16.33
N ASP A 104 -12.01 -2.96 -17.03
CA ASP A 104 -13.09 -3.31 -17.95
C ASP A 104 -12.54 -3.54 -19.37
N LYS A 105 -12.69 -4.78 -19.85
CA LYS A 105 -12.20 -5.19 -21.17
C LYS A 105 -12.91 -4.46 -22.31
N ASN A 106 -14.17 -4.06 -22.12
CA ASN A 106 -14.99 -3.44 -23.17
C ASN A 106 -14.57 -1.98 -23.41
N SER A 107 -14.43 -1.20 -22.33
CA SER A 107 -13.98 0.19 -22.42
C SER A 107 -12.45 0.34 -22.48
N GLY A 108 -11.70 -0.70 -22.12
CA GLY A 108 -10.24 -0.66 -22.03
C GLY A 108 -9.72 0.21 -20.89
N LYS A 109 -10.56 0.55 -19.90
CA LYS A 109 -10.27 1.47 -18.80
C LYS A 109 -10.35 0.78 -17.44
N ILE A 110 -9.76 1.40 -16.42
CA ILE A 110 -10.04 1.05 -15.02
C ILE A 110 -11.37 1.72 -14.67
N VAL A 111 -12.36 0.92 -14.32
CA VAL A 111 -13.69 1.38 -13.92
C VAL A 111 -13.91 1.12 -12.43
N ILE A 112 -14.88 1.81 -11.86
CA ILE A 112 -15.35 1.57 -10.50
C ILE A 112 -16.57 0.65 -10.59
N LYS A 113 -16.53 -0.47 -9.85
CA LYS A 113 -17.65 -1.41 -9.73
C LYS A 113 -18.13 -1.48 -8.28
N PRO A 114 -19.45 -1.57 -8.05
CA PRO A 114 -19.98 -1.70 -6.70
C PRO A 114 -19.51 -3.00 -6.04
N VAL A 115 -19.21 -2.92 -4.75
CA VAL A 115 -19.11 -4.11 -3.89
C VAL A 115 -20.52 -4.69 -3.74
N PRO A 116 -20.69 -6.03 -3.64
CA PRO A 116 -21.93 -6.65 -3.19
C PRO A 116 -22.44 -6.02 -1.88
N GLN A 117 -23.56 -5.31 -1.97
CA GLN A 117 -24.12 -4.56 -0.84
C GLN A 117 -25.61 -4.27 -1.03
N VAL A 118 -26.25 -3.91 0.08
CA VAL A 118 -27.63 -3.45 0.11
C VAL A 118 -27.70 -2.04 0.68
N GLY A 119 -28.50 -1.18 0.07
CA GLY A 119 -28.86 0.13 0.60
C GLY A 119 -30.19 0.06 1.35
N PHE A 120 -30.29 0.72 2.50
CA PHE A 120 -31.53 0.90 3.24
C PHE A 120 -32.04 2.32 3.02
N LEU A 121 -33.23 2.48 2.43
CA LEU A 121 -33.84 3.79 2.16
C LEU A 121 -34.19 4.48 3.48
N LYS A 122 -33.67 5.69 3.70
CA LYS A 122 -33.99 6.49 4.89
C LYS A 122 -35.42 7.03 4.83
N SER A 123 -36.11 6.99 5.95
CA SER A 123 -37.47 7.53 6.09
C SER A 123 -37.51 9.02 5.79
N GLY A 124 -38.39 9.42 4.87
CA GLY A 124 -38.61 10.83 4.52
C GLY A 124 -37.55 11.44 3.60
N THR A 125 -36.66 10.64 3.01
CA THR A 125 -35.69 11.09 2.01
C THR A 125 -35.61 10.13 0.82
N GLU A 126 -34.81 10.47 -0.18
CA GLU A 126 -34.46 9.59 -1.32
C GLU A 126 -33.07 8.95 -1.15
N GLU A 127 -32.47 9.05 0.04
CA GLU A 127 -31.11 8.57 0.29
C GLU A 127 -31.07 7.17 0.91
N TYR A 128 -30.03 6.41 0.57
CA TYR A 128 -29.76 5.10 1.13
C TYR A 128 -28.55 5.10 2.07
N ASP A 129 -28.62 4.33 3.16
CA ASP A 129 -27.42 3.90 3.90
C ASP A 129 -26.99 2.52 3.40
N PHE A 130 -25.79 2.42 2.83
CA PHE A 130 -25.28 1.20 2.21
C PHE A 130 -24.46 0.33 3.16
N PHE A 131 -24.70 -0.98 3.10
CA PHE A 131 -24.03 -2.01 3.89
C PHE A 131 -23.55 -3.17 3.00
N PRO A 132 -22.25 -3.51 3.01
CA PRO A 132 -21.77 -4.77 2.43
C PRO A 132 -22.56 -5.97 2.98
N LEU A 133 -22.75 -7.01 2.15
CA LEU A 133 -23.62 -8.14 2.51
C LEU A 133 -23.23 -8.82 3.84
N ASP A 134 -21.94 -8.89 4.15
CA ASP A 134 -21.41 -9.47 5.39
C ASP A 134 -21.55 -8.54 6.62
N LYS A 135 -21.91 -7.27 6.40
CA LYS A 135 -22.05 -6.23 7.43
C LYS A 135 -23.47 -5.70 7.58
N ILE A 136 -24.45 -6.40 6.99
CA ILE A 136 -25.86 -6.05 7.17
C ILE A 136 -26.22 -6.14 8.66
N PRO A 137 -26.77 -5.07 9.27
CA PRO A 137 -27.15 -5.06 10.67
C PRO A 137 -28.37 -5.97 10.92
N SER A 138 -28.42 -6.67 12.05
CA SER A 138 -29.55 -7.54 12.39
C SER A 138 -30.82 -6.74 12.69
N ALA A 139 -31.96 -7.16 12.14
CA ALA A 139 -33.27 -6.53 12.37
C ALA A 139 -33.65 -6.43 13.86
N LYS A 140 -33.10 -7.31 14.71
CA LYS A 140 -33.35 -7.31 16.16
C LYS A 140 -32.78 -6.06 16.87
N PHE A 141 -31.75 -5.44 16.30
CA PHE A 141 -31.03 -4.32 16.91
C PHE A 141 -31.00 -3.09 16.01
N PHE A 142 -31.78 -3.11 14.92
CA PHE A 142 -31.82 -2.05 13.94
C PHE A 142 -33.01 -1.13 14.18
N ASP A 143 -32.78 0.18 14.11
CA ASP A 143 -33.85 1.15 14.28
C ASP A 143 -34.71 1.22 13.01
N ASN A 144 -35.73 0.37 12.96
CA ASN A 144 -36.63 0.26 11.82
C ASN A 144 -37.44 1.54 11.56
N LYS A 145 -37.51 2.51 12.50
CA LYS A 145 -38.21 3.78 12.27
C LYS A 145 -37.43 4.72 11.37
N ARG A 146 -36.10 4.55 11.31
CA ARG A 146 -35.20 5.36 10.49
C ARG A 146 -35.26 5.01 9.00
N TYR A 147 -35.80 3.84 8.64
CA TYR A 147 -35.76 3.32 7.28
C TYR A 147 -37.13 2.84 6.78
N CYS A 148 -37.37 2.94 5.47
CA CYS A 148 -38.60 2.50 4.81
C CYS A 148 -38.67 0.99 4.60
N ILE A 149 -38.40 0.20 5.64
CA ILE A 149 -38.37 -1.27 5.59
C ILE A 149 -39.78 -1.82 5.31
N GLY A 150 -39.87 -2.85 4.45
CA GLY A 150 -41.14 -3.48 4.08
C GLY A 150 -41.89 -2.78 2.95
N THR A 151 -41.28 -1.77 2.32
CA THR A 151 -41.78 -1.12 1.10
C THR A 151 -41.02 -1.64 -0.13
N GLU A 152 -41.61 -1.51 -1.33
CA GLU A 152 -40.96 -1.93 -2.58
C GLU A 152 -39.61 -1.24 -2.84
N LYS A 153 -39.46 0.01 -2.37
CA LYS A 153 -38.22 0.79 -2.49
C LYS A 153 -37.37 0.79 -1.23
N GLY A 154 -37.71 -0.02 -0.23
CA GLY A 154 -37.00 -0.05 1.06
C GLY A 154 -35.54 -0.46 0.93
N PHE A 155 -35.22 -1.22 -0.12
CA PHE A 155 -33.89 -1.75 -0.38
C PHE A 155 -33.40 -1.43 -1.80
N ALA A 156 -32.12 -1.07 -1.91
CA ALA A 156 -31.38 -1.03 -3.17
C ALA A 156 -30.32 -2.14 -3.18
N VAL A 157 -30.11 -2.82 -4.31
CA VAL A 157 -29.13 -3.92 -4.42
C VAL A 157 -28.06 -3.54 -5.43
N LEU A 158 -26.80 -3.60 -5.01
CA LEU A 158 -25.67 -3.24 -5.85
C LEU A 158 -24.61 -4.33 -5.84
N GLY A 159 -23.99 -4.55 -7.01
CA GLY A 159 -22.81 -5.41 -7.14
C GLY A 159 -23.05 -6.91 -6.94
N CYS A 160 -24.31 -7.35 -6.83
CA CYS A 160 -24.69 -8.76 -6.73
C CYS A 160 -26.06 -9.02 -7.36
N ASP A 161 -26.38 -10.29 -7.57
CA ASP A 161 -27.71 -10.73 -7.99
C ASP A 161 -28.73 -10.67 -6.84
N GLN A 162 -30.01 -10.74 -7.22
CA GLN A 162 -31.14 -10.62 -6.29
C GLN A 162 -31.19 -11.78 -5.28
N GLU A 163 -30.79 -12.99 -5.69
CA GLU A 163 -30.82 -14.18 -4.84
C GLU A 163 -29.81 -14.06 -3.69
N SER A 164 -28.58 -13.65 -4.02
CA SER A 164 -27.52 -13.38 -3.06
C SER A 164 -27.90 -12.30 -2.05
N ALA A 165 -28.51 -11.20 -2.52
CA ALA A 165 -28.99 -10.13 -1.65
C ALA A 165 -30.14 -10.59 -0.74
N ASN A 166 -31.11 -11.32 -1.30
CA ASN A 166 -32.25 -11.87 -0.54
C ASN A 166 -31.79 -12.78 0.58
N LYS A 167 -30.85 -13.70 0.29
CA LYS A 167 -30.29 -14.60 1.29
C LYS A 167 -29.63 -13.82 2.43
N ALA A 168 -28.77 -12.84 2.11
CA ALA A 168 -28.07 -12.06 3.12
C ALA A 168 -29.03 -11.22 4.00
N LEU A 169 -30.12 -10.70 3.43
CA LEU A 169 -31.15 -9.97 4.16
C LEU A 169 -32.00 -10.90 5.06
N GLN A 170 -32.40 -12.07 4.55
CA GLN A 170 -33.16 -13.07 5.32
C GLN A 170 -32.38 -13.57 6.52
N ASP A 171 -31.07 -13.83 6.36
CA ASP A 171 -30.17 -14.22 7.45
C ASP A 171 -30.12 -13.16 8.58
N LYS A 172 -30.51 -11.91 8.28
CA LYS A 172 -30.58 -10.80 9.25
C LYS A 172 -32.01 -10.43 9.66
N GLY A 173 -33.02 -11.14 9.15
CA GLY A 173 -34.43 -10.95 9.50
C GLY A 173 -35.18 -9.91 8.65
N TYR A 174 -34.69 -9.57 7.47
CA TYR A 174 -35.41 -8.71 6.52
C TYR A 174 -35.93 -9.49 5.31
N PHE A 175 -36.98 -8.97 4.68
CA PHE A 175 -37.56 -9.51 3.47
C PHE A 175 -37.60 -8.41 2.41
N LEU A 176 -37.06 -8.71 1.24
CA LEU A 176 -37.06 -7.78 0.11
C LEU A 176 -38.40 -7.91 -0.62
N MET A 177 -39.09 -6.78 -0.79
CA MET A 177 -40.37 -6.68 -1.50
C MET A 177 -40.09 -6.16 -2.91
N GLY A 178 -40.32 -6.96 -3.95
CA GLY A 178 -40.11 -6.56 -5.35
C GLY A 178 -38.66 -6.73 -5.86
N GLU A 179 -38.37 -6.18 -7.04
CA GLU A 179 -37.00 -6.12 -7.58
C GLU A 179 -36.29 -4.87 -7.06
N ALA A 180 -35.08 -5.04 -6.52
CA ALA A 180 -34.31 -3.91 -6.03
C ALA A 180 -33.79 -3.04 -7.19
N ALA A 181 -33.74 -1.73 -6.97
CA ALA A 181 -33.19 -0.79 -7.93
C ALA A 181 -31.72 -1.15 -8.26
N ARG A 182 -31.44 -1.37 -9.55
CA ARG A 182 -30.09 -1.58 -10.07
C ARG A 182 -29.54 -0.24 -10.56
N GLU A 183 -28.75 0.41 -9.73
CA GLU A 183 -28.04 1.61 -10.16
C GLU A 183 -26.59 1.29 -10.56
N SER A 184 -26.16 1.86 -11.68
CA SER A 184 -24.76 1.85 -12.09
C SER A 184 -24.03 3.03 -11.46
N ILE A 185 -22.84 2.80 -10.92
CA ILE A 185 -21.98 3.88 -10.43
C ILE A 185 -21.58 4.78 -11.61
N THR A 186 -22.08 6.01 -11.63
CA THR A 186 -21.60 7.07 -12.51
C THR A 186 -20.31 7.67 -11.95
N PRO A 187 -19.40 8.16 -12.81
CA PRO A 187 -18.18 8.83 -12.34
C PRO A 187 -18.55 10.09 -11.55
N GLY A 188 -18.28 10.08 -10.25
CA GLY A 188 -18.49 11.19 -9.31
C GLY A 188 -17.34 11.31 -8.31
N GLN A 189 -17.48 12.22 -7.33
CA GLN A 189 -16.53 12.31 -6.23
C GLN A 189 -16.54 11.03 -5.40
N SER A 190 -15.37 10.50 -5.12
CA SER A 190 -15.21 9.32 -4.29
C SER A 190 -14.03 9.48 -3.34
N ARG A 191 -14.14 8.85 -2.18
CA ARG A 191 -13.08 8.78 -1.18
C ARG A 191 -12.55 7.37 -1.12
N MET A 192 -11.24 7.23 -1.18
CA MET A 192 -10.57 5.94 -1.04
C MET A 192 -10.12 5.75 0.41
N PHE A 193 -10.45 4.60 0.97
CA PHE A 193 -9.97 4.12 2.25
C PHE A 193 -9.04 2.94 2.00
N GLY A 194 -7.95 2.89 2.72
CA GLY A 194 -7.02 1.76 2.69
C GLY A 194 -6.41 1.60 4.07
N ARG A 195 -6.10 0.36 4.44
CA ARG A 195 -5.33 0.05 5.65
C ARG A 195 -3.90 -0.27 5.25
N ILE A 196 -2.95 0.34 5.95
CA ILE A 196 -1.55 -0.07 5.88
C ILE A 196 -1.32 -1.04 7.03
N ASP A 197 -1.17 -2.32 6.71
CA ASP A 197 -0.95 -3.39 7.67
C ASP A 197 0.53 -3.78 7.76
N GLN A 198 0.84 -4.80 8.59
CA GLN A 198 2.20 -5.29 8.74
C GLN A 198 2.79 -5.86 7.44
N THR A 199 1.97 -6.40 6.54
CA THR A 199 2.43 -6.91 5.24
C THR A 199 2.98 -5.77 4.39
N ILE A 200 2.23 -4.66 4.31
CA ILE A 200 2.64 -3.45 3.59
C ILE A 200 3.88 -2.84 4.24
N MET A 201 3.89 -2.68 5.57
CA MET A 201 5.03 -2.09 6.28
C MET A 201 6.31 -2.93 6.11
N ARG A 202 6.22 -4.26 6.15
CA ARG A 202 7.36 -5.15 5.88
C ARG A 202 7.85 -5.03 4.43
N ALA A 203 6.95 -4.88 3.46
CA ALA A 203 7.33 -4.69 2.06
C ALA A 203 8.12 -3.38 1.86
N VAL A 204 7.71 -2.29 2.53
CA VAL A 204 8.43 -1.01 2.44
C VAL A 204 9.73 -1.03 3.26
N ALA A 205 9.74 -1.66 4.44
CA ALA A 205 10.96 -1.87 5.23
C ALA A 205 12.01 -2.66 4.43
N LYS A 206 11.59 -3.68 3.68
CA LYS A 206 12.45 -4.44 2.74
C LYS A 206 13.11 -3.53 1.72
N ILE A 207 12.41 -2.54 1.18
CA ILE A 207 12.98 -1.57 0.24
C ILE A 207 14.11 -0.78 0.93
N GLY A 208 13.84 -0.24 2.12
CA GLY A 208 14.83 0.51 2.90
C GLY A 208 16.06 -0.33 3.28
N PHE A 209 15.85 -1.56 3.76
CA PHE A 209 16.95 -2.44 4.16
C PHE A 209 17.77 -2.95 2.97
N ASN A 210 17.11 -3.30 1.85
CA ASN A 210 17.80 -3.63 0.61
C ASN A 210 18.59 -2.44 0.07
N TYR A 211 18.05 -1.23 0.18
CA TYR A 211 18.73 -0.03 -0.25
C TYR A 211 20.00 0.18 0.58
N LEU A 212 19.93 0.07 1.91
CA LEU A 212 21.13 0.10 2.76
C LEU A 212 22.17 -0.95 2.31
N ALA A 213 21.75 -2.20 2.05
CA ALA A 213 22.64 -3.25 1.58
C ALA A 213 23.29 -2.94 0.22
N SER A 214 22.60 -2.20 -0.66
CA SER A 214 23.15 -1.77 -1.95
C SER A 214 24.21 -0.67 -1.83
N GLN A 215 24.18 0.10 -0.74
CA GLN A 215 25.11 1.21 -0.52
C GLN A 215 26.33 0.78 0.30
N GLU A 216 26.12 -0.02 1.35
CA GLU A 216 27.16 -0.41 2.31
C GLU A 216 27.70 -1.84 2.10
N GLY A 217 27.01 -2.66 1.31
CA GLY A 217 27.40 -4.03 1.04
C GLY A 217 26.95 -5.05 2.11
N PRO A 218 27.11 -6.36 1.82
CA PRO A 218 26.58 -7.44 2.65
C PRO A 218 27.21 -7.52 4.03
N ASP A 219 28.53 -7.28 4.16
CA ASP A 219 29.25 -7.42 5.43
C ASP A 219 28.71 -6.46 6.50
N PHE A 220 28.32 -5.25 6.09
CA PHE A 220 27.72 -4.25 6.97
C PHE A 220 26.33 -4.69 7.45
N VAL A 221 25.45 -5.09 6.54
CA VAL A 221 24.07 -5.44 6.87
C VAL A 221 23.92 -6.85 7.47
N LEU A 222 24.98 -7.65 7.50
CA LEU A 222 25.02 -8.97 8.16
C LEU A 222 25.31 -8.90 9.67
N ARG A 223 25.67 -7.72 10.19
CA ARG A 223 25.91 -7.49 11.62
C ARG A 223 24.66 -7.80 12.46
N SER A 224 24.86 -8.28 13.69
CA SER A 224 23.75 -8.60 14.60
C SER A 224 22.86 -7.40 14.94
N ASP A 225 23.39 -6.18 14.83
CA ASP A 225 22.64 -4.94 15.12
C ASP A 225 21.38 -4.79 14.25
N PHE A 226 21.32 -5.46 13.09
CA PHE A 226 20.17 -5.48 12.20
C PHE A 226 19.28 -6.74 12.36
N ASP A 227 19.48 -7.57 13.39
CA ASP A 227 18.71 -8.81 13.62
C ASP A 227 17.21 -8.54 13.78
N SER A 228 16.85 -7.47 14.48
CA SER A 228 15.45 -7.08 14.68
C SER A 228 14.77 -6.79 13.34
N ILE A 229 15.35 -5.92 12.50
CA ILE A 229 14.71 -5.51 11.25
C ILE A 229 14.64 -6.66 10.23
N ARG A 230 15.67 -7.53 10.15
CA ARG A 230 15.63 -8.69 9.23
C ARG A 230 14.55 -9.70 9.63
N LYS A 231 14.36 -9.94 10.94
CA LYS A 231 13.32 -10.85 11.45
C LYS A 231 11.93 -10.28 11.25
N TYR A 232 11.76 -8.98 11.50
CA TYR A 232 10.54 -8.26 11.16
C TYR A 232 10.17 -8.41 9.68
N ILE A 233 11.11 -8.08 8.78
CA ILE A 233 10.86 -8.17 7.33
C ILE A 233 10.57 -9.62 6.92
N ARG A 234 11.40 -10.59 7.32
CA ARG A 234 11.32 -11.97 6.82
C ARG A 234 10.23 -12.81 7.48
N TYR A 235 10.04 -12.67 8.80
CA TYR A 235 9.20 -13.55 9.59
C TYR A 235 7.99 -12.84 10.22
N GLY A 236 7.97 -11.49 10.23
CA GLY A 236 6.89 -10.73 10.84
C GLY A 236 6.96 -10.69 12.37
N GLU A 237 8.14 -10.94 12.94
CA GLU A 237 8.40 -10.77 14.38
C GLU A 237 8.32 -9.29 14.77
N SER A 238 7.95 -8.99 16.01
CA SER A 238 7.93 -7.61 16.52
C SER A 238 9.31 -6.96 16.48
N LEU A 239 9.35 -5.66 16.18
CA LEU A 239 10.59 -4.89 16.28
C LEU A 239 10.96 -4.70 17.76
N SER A 240 12.25 -4.83 18.06
CA SER A 240 12.81 -4.54 19.39
C SER A 240 13.02 -3.05 19.65
N HIS A 241 12.59 -2.18 18.75
CA HIS A 241 12.92 -0.76 18.68
C HIS A 241 11.74 0.05 18.16
N SER A 242 11.94 1.37 18.08
CA SER A 242 10.97 2.37 17.60
C SER A 242 10.06 1.86 16.47
N GLU A 243 8.75 2.00 16.66
CA GLU A 243 7.76 1.56 15.68
C GLU A 243 7.87 2.36 14.37
N PRO A 244 7.56 1.74 13.22
CA PRO A 244 7.52 2.44 11.95
C PRO A 244 6.46 3.54 11.97
N PHE A 245 6.76 4.69 11.37
CA PHE A 245 5.80 5.78 11.24
C PHE A 245 5.60 6.18 9.78
N ILE A 246 4.42 6.73 9.49
CA ILE A 246 4.05 7.23 8.16
C ILE A 246 3.71 8.71 8.30
N SER A 247 4.33 9.56 7.49
CA SER A 247 4.02 10.98 7.41
C SER A 247 3.68 11.40 6.00
N LYS A 248 2.98 12.54 5.89
CA LYS A 248 2.80 13.22 4.61
C LYS A 248 3.96 14.14 4.28
N GLU A 249 4.93 14.32 5.17
CA GLU A 249 6.04 15.25 4.98
C GLU A 249 7.00 14.77 3.90
N ALA A 250 7.61 15.71 3.18
CA ALA A 250 8.63 15.39 2.18
C ALA A 250 9.92 14.92 2.88
N ILE A 251 10.67 14.02 2.23
CA ILE A 251 11.94 13.52 2.77
C ILE A 251 13.03 14.59 2.68
N THR A 252 13.02 15.41 1.63
CA THR A 252 14.06 16.44 1.41
C THR A 252 13.53 17.84 1.74
N PRO A 253 14.33 18.70 2.42
CA PRO A 253 13.89 20.03 2.83
C PRO A 253 13.60 21.00 1.67
N ASP A 254 14.14 20.73 0.48
CA ASP A 254 13.92 21.53 -0.73
C ASP A 254 12.55 21.29 -1.38
N GLU A 255 11.83 20.24 -0.96
CA GLU A 255 10.50 19.94 -1.46
C GLU A 255 9.42 20.64 -0.64
N LYS A 256 8.58 21.43 -1.31
CA LYS A 256 7.44 22.09 -0.67
C LYS A 256 6.45 21.04 -0.13
N ILE A 257 5.92 21.28 1.07
CA ILE A 257 4.85 20.48 1.67
C ILE A 257 3.59 20.53 0.77
N ASP A 258 3.30 21.71 0.21
CA ASP A 258 2.24 21.95 -0.78
C ASP A 258 2.80 22.25 -2.19
N GLY A 259 2.34 21.50 -3.20
CA GLY A 259 2.71 21.67 -4.62
C GLY A 259 3.24 20.40 -5.30
N TYR A 260 3.83 20.56 -6.50
CA TYR A 260 4.40 19.46 -7.29
C TYR A 260 5.71 18.95 -6.66
N ARG A 261 5.60 17.94 -5.79
CA ARG A 261 6.75 17.08 -5.44
C ARG A 261 7.34 16.45 -6.69
N ARG A 262 8.64 16.14 -6.66
CA ARG A 262 9.27 15.45 -7.79
C ARG A 262 8.59 14.08 -7.95
N LEU A 263 8.05 13.83 -9.15
CA LEU A 263 7.39 12.57 -9.45
C LEU A 263 8.43 11.45 -9.56
N GLY A 264 8.57 10.67 -8.49
CA GLY A 264 9.51 9.57 -8.43
C GLY A 264 9.39 8.80 -7.12
N HIS A 265 10.19 7.76 -6.97
CA HIS A 265 10.35 7.10 -5.67
C HIS A 265 11.58 7.66 -4.98
N VAL A 266 11.45 7.99 -3.71
CA VAL A 266 12.55 8.53 -2.90
C VAL A 266 12.95 7.49 -1.88
N ILE A 267 14.24 7.17 -1.81
CA ILE A 267 14.80 6.32 -0.76
C ILE A 267 15.98 7.05 -0.14
N LEU A 268 15.98 7.21 1.19
CA LEU A 268 17.04 7.86 1.94
C LEU A 268 17.44 6.96 3.12
N ILE A 269 18.74 6.76 3.31
CA ILE A 269 19.30 6.33 4.58
C ILE A 269 19.87 7.56 5.27
N ASN A 270 19.55 7.70 6.55
CA ASN A 270 20.10 8.75 7.38
C ASN A 270 20.49 8.18 8.74
N ARG A 271 21.66 8.58 9.24
CA ARG A 271 22.06 8.40 10.62
C ARG A 271 21.84 9.73 11.35
N MET A 272 21.06 9.72 12.42
CA MET A 272 20.83 10.96 13.17
C MET A 272 22.15 11.44 13.81
N PRO A 273 22.45 12.74 13.80
CA PRO A 273 23.64 13.28 14.47
C PRO A 273 23.68 12.85 15.93
N ASN A 274 24.85 12.42 16.42
CA ASN A 274 25.05 11.93 17.79
C ASN A 274 24.18 10.70 18.16
N SER A 275 23.62 10.01 17.18
CA SER A 275 22.85 8.79 17.38
C SER A 275 23.57 7.59 16.77
N SER A 276 23.45 6.45 17.43
CA SER A 276 23.77 5.14 16.87
C SER A 276 22.64 4.56 16.01
N ALA A 277 21.54 5.29 15.86
CA ALA A 277 20.39 4.82 15.09
C ALA A 277 20.54 5.13 13.60
N ILE A 278 20.23 4.14 12.76
CA ILE A 278 20.13 4.28 11.30
C ILE A 278 18.67 4.18 10.92
N TYR A 279 18.19 5.17 10.18
CA TYR A 279 16.84 5.23 9.65
C TYR A 279 16.82 5.07 8.13
N ALA A 280 15.82 4.35 7.64
CA ALA A 280 15.42 4.36 6.24
C ALA A 280 14.12 5.14 6.07
N PHE A 281 14.10 6.04 5.10
CA PHE A 281 12.93 6.75 4.64
C PHE A 281 12.63 6.31 3.21
N VAL A 282 11.41 5.84 2.97
CA VAL A 282 10.97 5.37 1.67
C VAL A 282 9.69 6.11 1.31
N SER A 283 9.63 6.71 0.13
CA SER A 283 8.43 7.38 -0.37
C SER A 283 8.16 6.95 -1.80
N LEU A 284 7.11 6.17 -2.02
CA LEU A 284 6.73 5.70 -3.35
C LEU A 284 5.89 6.77 -4.05
N PHE A 285 6.26 7.12 -5.29
CA PHE A 285 5.68 8.24 -6.06
C PHE A 285 5.73 9.60 -5.33
N ASN A 286 6.56 9.69 -4.29
CA ASN A 286 6.65 10.82 -3.39
C ASN A 286 5.32 11.21 -2.69
N LEU A 287 4.44 10.23 -2.47
CA LEU A 287 3.08 10.45 -1.95
C LEU A 287 3.00 10.47 -0.42
N ALA A 288 3.72 9.57 0.24
CA ALA A 288 3.80 9.44 1.69
C ALA A 288 5.17 8.87 2.07
N THR A 289 5.70 9.36 3.19
CA THR A 289 7.01 8.96 3.70
C THR A 289 6.83 7.89 4.76
N TYR A 290 7.40 6.72 4.50
CA TYR A 290 7.50 5.62 5.45
C TYR A 290 8.88 5.62 6.08
N SER A 291 8.91 5.68 7.41
CA SER A 291 10.14 5.78 8.19
C SER A 291 10.33 4.54 9.04
N PHE A 292 11.51 3.94 8.93
CA PHE A 292 11.89 2.74 9.66
C PHE A 292 13.21 2.97 10.36
N CYS A 293 13.26 2.76 11.67
CA CYS A 293 14.52 2.49 12.32
C CYS A 293 15.01 1.12 11.82
N LEU A 294 16.22 1.05 11.26
CA LEU A 294 16.83 -0.22 10.82
C LEU A 294 17.63 -0.84 11.97
N THR A 295 18.22 0.00 12.81
CA THR A 295 18.89 -0.36 14.06
C THR A 295 19.01 0.89 14.94
N GLU A 296 18.93 0.73 16.26
CA GLU A 296 19.12 1.83 17.23
C GLU A 296 20.58 1.96 17.70
N ASN A 297 21.36 0.88 17.59
CA ASN A 297 22.67 0.75 18.21
C ASN A 297 23.68 0.17 17.22
N ILE A 298 24.13 0.98 16.27
CA ILE A 298 25.28 0.61 15.45
C ILE A 298 26.59 0.98 16.14
N SER A 299 27.47 -0.01 16.31
CA SER A 299 28.80 0.20 16.91
C SER A 299 29.80 0.86 15.96
N ASP A 300 29.44 1.00 14.68
CA ASP A 300 30.27 1.61 13.64
C ASP A 300 30.17 3.13 13.76
N SER A 301 31.28 3.86 13.60
CA SER A 301 31.32 5.33 13.63
C SER A 301 31.15 5.96 12.25
N ARG A 302 31.08 5.18 11.18
CA ARG A 302 30.86 5.69 9.82
C ARG A 302 29.51 6.39 9.69
N ASP A 303 29.54 7.54 9.04
CA ASP A 303 28.32 8.27 8.70
C ASP A 303 27.69 7.69 7.43
N VAL A 304 26.47 7.18 7.57
CA VAL A 304 25.68 6.64 6.46
C VAL A 304 24.54 7.60 6.16
N ILE A 305 24.80 8.54 5.24
CA ILE A 305 23.82 9.52 4.76
C ILE A 305 23.82 9.46 3.24
N VAL A 306 22.80 8.83 2.67
CA VAL A 306 22.73 8.60 1.22
C VAL A 306 21.29 8.44 0.77
N GLY A 307 20.90 9.15 -0.29
CA GLY A 307 19.56 9.04 -0.84
C GLY A 307 19.54 9.13 -2.36
N HIS A 308 18.53 8.51 -2.95
CA HIS A 308 18.28 8.54 -4.39
C HIS A 308 16.81 8.84 -4.70
N LEU A 309 16.60 9.55 -5.80
CA LEU A 309 15.33 9.74 -6.48
C LEU A 309 15.30 8.85 -7.73
N PHE A 310 14.34 7.94 -7.77
CA PHE A 310 14.02 7.10 -8.93
C PHE A 310 12.97 7.83 -9.77
N ARG A 311 13.41 8.55 -10.81
CA ARG A 311 12.54 9.43 -11.60
C ARG A 311 11.68 8.64 -12.58
N ILE A 312 10.38 8.87 -12.51
CA ILE A 312 9.41 8.13 -13.33
C ILE A 312 9.39 8.64 -14.78
N SER A 313 9.69 9.93 -14.98
CA SER A 313 9.62 10.59 -16.28
C SER A 313 10.57 10.01 -17.33
N ASP A 314 11.78 9.65 -16.92
CA ASP A 314 12.86 9.20 -17.82
C ASP A 314 13.52 7.89 -17.37
N GLY A 315 13.15 7.36 -16.19
CA GLY A 315 13.70 6.14 -15.63
C GLY A 315 15.12 6.31 -15.08
N GLU A 316 15.61 7.53 -14.90
CA GLU A 316 16.93 7.79 -14.32
C GLU A 316 16.90 7.70 -12.78
N ILE A 317 18.05 7.38 -12.19
CA ILE A 317 18.26 7.39 -10.74
C ILE A 317 19.21 8.53 -10.40
N GLU A 318 18.71 9.52 -9.68
CA GLU A 318 19.44 10.71 -9.27
C GLU A 318 19.86 10.57 -7.80
N LYS A 319 21.16 10.67 -7.52
CA LYS A 319 21.67 10.70 -6.15
C LYS A 319 21.48 12.10 -5.55
N PHE A 320 20.98 12.18 -4.32
CA PHE A 320 20.88 13.47 -3.64
C PHE A 320 22.25 13.99 -3.20
N ASN A 321 22.46 15.29 -3.42
CA ASN A 321 23.57 16.03 -2.83
C ASN A 321 23.21 16.43 -1.39
N LEU A 322 23.26 15.46 -0.49
CA LEU A 322 23.08 15.70 0.95
C LEU A 322 24.37 16.32 1.49
N ARG A 323 24.58 17.61 1.23
CA ARG A 323 25.65 18.35 1.92
C ARG A 323 25.29 18.37 3.40
N ARG A 324 26.22 17.95 4.26
CA ARG A 324 26.17 18.39 5.66
C ARG A 324 26.17 19.90 5.62
N SER A 325 25.18 20.53 6.23
CA SER A 325 25.45 21.81 6.87
C SER A 325 26.60 21.53 7.84
N ARG A 326 27.83 21.84 7.43
CA ARG A 326 28.90 22.05 8.40
C ARG A 326 28.35 23.09 9.35
N GLY A 327 28.32 22.73 10.63
CA GLY A 327 27.89 23.63 11.69
C GLY A 327 28.76 24.86 11.77
N ASP A 328 28.35 25.74 12.68
CA ASP A 328 29.23 26.69 13.35
C ASP A 328 29.89 27.72 12.43
N GLU A 329 29.11 28.72 12.04
CA GLU A 329 29.65 30.08 11.92
C GLU A 329 29.16 30.91 13.10
N GLN A 330 30.05 30.96 14.11
CA GLN A 330 30.25 31.96 15.17
C GLN A 330 29.27 32.03 16.34
#